data_AF-A0A133UF94-F1
#
_entry.id   AF-A0A133UF94-F1
#
_cell.length_a   1.000
_cell.length_b   1.000
_cell.length_c   1.000
_cell.angle_alpha   90.00
_cell.angle_beta   90.00
_cell.angle_gamma   90.00
#
_symmetry.space_group_name_H-M   'P 1'
#
loop_
_entity.id
_entity.type
_entity.pdbx_description
1 polymer ?
#
loop_
_entity_poly.entity_id
_entity_poly.type
_entity_poly.pdbx_seq_one_letter_code
_entity_poly.pdbx_strand_id
1 'polypeptide(L)' 'MIDFHNHFFPREYLELLEEKGEYAEVEKENGKIKIYYEGDYNVIEEAHYNLEKRLEYMDRVGIEKQVLSLTTPGVEREKT' A
#
# COMPACT_ATOMS: atom_id res chain seq x y z
N MET A 1 -16.65 -9.08 -12.22
CA MET A 1 -16.01 -9.68 -11.02
C MET A 1 -15.86 -8.59 -9.97
N ILE A 2 -16.16 -8.88 -8.70
CA ILE A 2 -15.99 -7.91 -7.60
C ILE A 2 -14.90 -8.43 -6.68
N ASP A 3 -13.84 -7.64 -6.50
CA ASP A 3 -12.75 -7.91 -5.55
C ASP A 3 -13.02 -7.17 -4.24
N PHE A 4 -13.07 -7.89 -3.13
CA PHE A 4 -13.31 -7.35 -1.80
C PHE A 4 -12.07 -7.30 -0.91
N HIS A 5 -10.92 -7.77 -1.41
CA HIS A 5 -9.70 -7.86 -0.62
C HIS A 5 -8.51 -7.37 -1.43
N ASN A 6 -8.36 -6.05 -1.44
CA ASN A 6 -7.18 -5.40 -2.00
C ASN A 6 -6.84 -4.13 -1.23
N HIS A 7 -5.60 -3.69 -1.36
CA HIS A 7 -5.06 -2.64 -0.51
C HIS A 7 -4.65 -1.41 -1.30
N PHE A 8 -4.90 -0.24 -0.71
CA PHE A 8 -4.50 1.05 -1.26
C PHE A 8 -3.83 1.90 -0.18
N PHE A 9 -2.72 2.53 -0.56
CA PHE A 9 -1.87 3.36 0.27
C PHE A 9 -1.93 4.79 -0.28
N PRO A 10 -2.69 5.71 0.35
CA PRO A 10 -2.67 7.11 -0.02
C PRO A 10 -1.23 7.66 -0.01
N ARG A 11 -0.90 8.56 -0.93
CA ARG A 11 0.46 9.11 -1.02
C ARG A 11 0.84 9.85 0.27
N GLU A 12 -0.10 10.57 0.85
CA GLU A 12 0.04 11.28 2.12
C GLU A 12 0.31 10.33 3.29
N TYR A 13 -0.19 9.09 3.22
CA TYR A 13 0.10 8.07 4.22
C TYR A 13 1.54 7.56 4.09
N LEU A 14 2.02 7.34 2.86
CA LEU A 14 3.41 6.95 2.61
C LEU A 14 4.39 8.03 3.08
N GLU A 15 4.09 9.30 2.79
CA GLU A 15 4.88 10.46 3.24
C GLU A 15 4.91 10.55 4.77
N LEU A 16 3.77 10.31 5.43
CA LEU A 16 3.69 10.30 6.89
C LEU A 16 4.56 9.21 7.53
N LEU A 17 4.61 8.02 6.93
CA LEU A 17 5.46 6.92 7.43
C LEU A 17 6.95 7.27 7.27
N GLU A 18 7.32 7.91 6.16
CA GLU A 18 8.70 8.40 5.93
C GLU A 18 9.12 9.44 6.96
N GLU A 19 8.22 10.35 7.35
CA GLU A 19 8.54 11.42 8.31
C GLU A 19 8.64 10.91 9.75
N LYS A 20 7.75 10.00 10.16
CA LYS A 20 7.63 9.59 11.57
C LYS A 20 8.55 8.44 11.94
N GLY A 21 8.71 7.43 11.08
CA GLY A 21 9.63 6.30 11.28
C GLY A 21 9.50 5.53 12.60
N GLU A 22 8.38 5.62 13.33
CA GLU A 22 8.26 5.08 14.70
C GLU A 22 7.94 3.57 14.72
N TYR A 23 6.91 3.15 13.99
CA TYR A 23 6.36 1.79 14.01
C TYR A 23 6.39 1.11 12.64
N ALA A 24 6.84 1.84 11.63
CA ALA A 24 7.10 1.33 10.30
C ALA A 24 8.18 2.17 9.62
N GLU A 25 8.96 1.53 8.77
CA GLU A 25 10.05 2.13 8.01
C GLU A 25 9.79 2.01 6.51
N VAL A 26 10.00 3.09 5.77
CA VAL A 26 9.83 3.13 4.32
C VAL A 26 11.20 3.09 3.65
N GLU A 27 11.44 2.03 2.86
CA GLU A 27 12.62 1.90 2.02
C GLU A 27 12.24 2.16 0.56
N LYS A 28 13.00 3.04 -0.11
CA LYS A 28 12.85 3.33 -1.54
C LYS A 28 14.14 2.95 -2.29
N GLU A 29 14.09 1.91 -3.12
CA GLU A 29 15.24 1.46 -3.92
C GLU A 29 14.81 1.17 -5.37
N ASN A 30 15.48 1.76 -6.36
CA ASN A 30 15.23 1.53 -7.79
C ASN A 30 13.75 1.69 -8.21
N GLY A 31 13.03 2.64 -7.61
CA GLY A 31 11.60 2.86 -7.86
C GLY A 31 10.66 1.86 -7.19
N LYS A 32 11.19 0.92 -6.39
CA LYS A 32 10.41 0.04 -5.53
C LYS A 32 10.30 0.65 -4.16
N ILE A 33 9.10 0.58 -3.59
CA ILE A 33 8.82 1.02 -2.23
C ILE A 33 8.54 -0.23 -1.40
N LYS A 34 9.21 -0.35 -0.26
CA LYS A 34 8.87 -1.33 0.78
C LYS A 34 8.51 -0.63 2.07
N ILE A 35 7.52 -1.16 2.77
CA ILE A 35 7.12 -0.68 4.09
C ILE A 35 7.39 -1.82 5.07
N TYR A 36 8.41 -1.68 5.90
CA TYR A 36 8.74 -2.63 6.96
C TYR A 36 7.98 -2.28 8.24
N TYR A 37 7.51 -3.29 8.96
CA TYR A 37 6.89 -3.17 10.27
C TYR A 37 7.23 -4.43 11.08
N GLU A 38 6.73 -4.54 12.30
CA GLU A 38 7.09 -5.66 13.17
C GLU A 38 6.68 -7.01 12.55
N GLY A 39 7.68 -7.84 12.25
CA GLY A 39 7.48 -9.22 11.78
C GLY A 39 7.23 -9.40 10.28
N ASP A 40 6.99 -8.34 9.50
CA ASP A 40 6.74 -8.44 8.06
C ASP A 40 7.00 -7.12 7.28
N TYR A 41 6.75 -7.13 5.98
CA TYR A 41 6.83 -5.95 5.13
C TYR A 41 5.86 -6.01 3.94
N ASN A 42 5.43 -4.86 3.46
CA ASN A 42 4.71 -4.74 2.20
C ASN A 42 5.65 -4.35 1.06
N VAL A 43 5.39 -4.88 -0.14
CA VAL A 43 5.96 -4.38 -1.40
C VAL A 43 4.90 -3.55 -2.11
N ILE A 44 5.23 -2.29 -2.41
CA ILE A 44 4.28 -1.31 -2.93
C ILE A 44 4.58 -1.05 -4.41
N GLU A 45 3.80 -1.70 -5.27
CA GLU A 45 3.69 -1.38 -6.71
C GLU A 45 2.90 -0.08 -6.98
N GLU A 46 3.03 0.49 -8.19
CA GLU A 46 2.36 1.76 -8.55
C GLU A 46 0.84 1.73 -8.35
N ALA A 47 0.18 0.63 -8.70
CA ALA A 47 -1.27 0.48 -8.55
C ALA A 47 -1.73 0.56 -7.07
N HIS A 48 -0.82 0.38 -6.11
CA HIS A 48 -1.13 0.51 -4.68
C HIS A 48 -1.33 1.96 -4.22
N TYR A 49 -0.82 2.96 -4.94
CA TYR A 49 -1.00 4.39 -4.58
C TYR A 49 -1.46 5.27 -5.75
N ASN A 50 -1.48 4.74 -6.98
CA ASN A 50 -1.94 5.44 -8.18
C ASN A 50 -3.23 4.78 -8.71
N LEU A 51 -4.35 5.51 -8.61
CA LEU A 51 -5.66 5.05 -9.06
C LEU A 51 -5.74 4.81 -10.58
N GLU A 52 -5.05 5.60 -11.39
CA GLU A 52 -5.03 5.40 -12.86
C GLU A 52 -4.37 4.06 -13.19
N LYS A 53 -3.21 3.77 -12.58
CA LYS A 53 -2.53 2.47 -12.73
C LYS A 53 -3.33 1.30 -12.19
N ARG A 54 -4.11 1.52 -11.13
CA ARG A 54 -5.05 0.52 -10.63
C ARG A 54 -6.17 0.24 -11.63
N LEU A 55 -6.78 1.27 -12.21
CA LEU A 55 -7.84 1.10 -13.21
C LEU A 55 -7.31 0.37 -14.46
N GLU A 56 -6.12 0.74 -14.96
CA GLU A 56 -5.43 0.02 -16.04
C GLU A 56 -5.27 -1.48 -15.71
N TYR A 57 -4.85 -1.79 -14.48
CA TYR A 57 -4.72 -3.17 -14.01
C TYR A 57 -6.08 -3.88 -13.95
N MET A 58 -7.10 -3.25 -13.36
CA MET A 58 -8.45 -3.80 -13.21
C MET A 58 -9.06 -4.17 -14.57
N ASP A 59 -8.94 -3.27 -15.56
CA ASP A 59 -9.38 -3.50 -16.93
C ASP A 59 -8.65 -4.70 -17.55
N ARG A 60 -7.33 -4.78 -17.36
CA ARG A 60 -6.50 -5.87 -17.90
C ARG A 60 -6.90 -7.25 -17.36
N VAL A 61 -7.29 -7.34 -16.08
CA VAL A 61 -7.62 -8.62 -15.42
C VAL A 61 -9.12 -8.89 -15.30
N GLY A 62 -9.98 -7.98 -15.78
CA GLY A 62 -11.44 -8.14 -15.76
C GLY A 62 -12.09 -7.94 -14.39
N ILE A 63 -11.48 -7.14 -13.51
CA ILE A 63 -12.11 -6.71 -12.25
C ILE A 63 -13.02 -5.52 -12.56
N GLU A 64 -14.31 -5.66 -12.24
CA GLU A 64 -15.32 -4.63 -12.53
C GLU A 64 -15.45 -3.63 -11.38
N LYS A 65 -15.32 -4.12 -10.14
CA LYS A 65 -15.37 -3.31 -8.92
C LYS A 65 -14.37 -3.84 -7.92
N GLN A 66 -13.78 -2.94 -7.15
CA GLN A 66 -12.86 -3.29 -6.08
C GLN A 66 -13.20 -2.49 -4.82
N VAL A 67 -13.27 -3.16 -3.69
CA VAL A 67 -13.37 -2.53 -2.37
C VAL A 67 -11.96 -2.49 -1.79
N LEU A 68 -11.49 -1.30 -1.47
CA LEU A 68 -10.12 -1.06 -1.02
C LEU A 68 -10.10 -0.88 0.50
N SER A 69 -9.11 -1.49 1.14
CA SER A 69 -8.75 -1.22 2.54
C SER A 69 -7.33 -0.70 2.63
N LEU A 70 -7.02 0.01 3.72
CA LEU A 70 -5.62 0.15 4.14
C LEU A 70 -5.24 -1.14 4.88
N THR A 71 -4.04 -1.66 4.63
CA THR A 71 -3.50 -2.83 5.34
C THR A 71 -2.45 -2.42 6.36
N THR A 72 -1.99 -3.37 7.16
CA THR A 72 -0.90 -3.21 8.13
C THR A 72 0.30 -2.54 7.47
N PRO A 73 0.92 -1.52 8.09
CA PRO A 73 0.78 -1.13 9.50
C PRO A 73 -0.39 -0.18 9.80
N GLY A 74 -1.27 0.09 8.83
CA GLY A 74 -2.50 0.85 9.00
C GLY A 74 -2.32 2.11 9.86
N VAL A 75 -3.16 2.28 10.88
CA VAL A 75 -2.99 3.33 11.91
C VAL A 75 -2.69 2.75 13.29
N GLU A 76 -2.72 1.43 13.37
CA GLU A 76 -2.29 0.66 14.52
C GLU A 76 -0.81 0.91 14.83
N ARG A 77 -0.47 0.81 16.10
CA ARG A 77 0.90 0.91 16.58
C ARG A 77 1.23 -0.39 17.29
N GLU A 78 1.82 -1.32 16.58
CA GLU A 78 2.43 -2.51 17.19
C GLU A 78 3.81 -2.10 17.70
N LYS A 79 4.07 -2.39 18.98
CA LYS A 79 5.33 -2.01 19.62
C LYS A 79 6.31 -3.16 19.45
N THR A 80 7.43 -2.86 18.79
CA THR A 80 8.61 -3.70 18.69
C THR A 80 9.26 -3.99 20.04
#